data_AF-A0A6P1TI64-F1
#
_entry.id   AF-A0A6P1TI64-F1
#
_cell.length_a   1.000
_cell.length_b   1.000
_cell.length_c   1.000
_cell.angle_alpha   90.00
_cell.angle_beta   90.00
_cell.angle_gamma   90.00
#
_symmetry.space_group_name_H-M   'P 1'
#
loop_
_entity.id
_entity.type
_entity.pdbx_description
1 polymer ?
#
loop_
_entity_poly.entity_id
_entity_poly.type
_entity_poly.pdbx_seq_one_letter_code
_entity_poly.pdbx_strand_id
1 'polypeptide(L)'
;MMIVTKSQIIAGLRDLGIKEEMELEVHSSLSSFGIVDGGAKTVIDALKEVLGQNGSIFMPALRLSPELPLSETDKKLGIFRKIKVLSPDNTRSAMG
;
A
#
# COMPACT_ATOMS: atom_id res chain seq x y z
N MET A 1 -16.80 19.32 -5.81
CA MET A 1 -15.89 18.22 -5.45
C MET A 1 -14.64 18.37 -6.31
N MET A 2 -13.46 18.51 -5.73
CA MET A 2 -12.23 18.69 -6.51
C MET A 2 -11.70 17.30 -6.89
N ILE A 3 -11.45 17.09 -8.18
CA ILE A 3 -10.87 15.84 -8.69
C ILE A 3 -9.34 15.98 -8.61
N VAL A 4 -8.68 15.00 -7.99
CA VAL A 4 -7.22 14.93 -7.91
C VAL A 4 -6.67 14.38 -9.23
N THR A 5 -5.80 15.14 -9.89
CA THR A 5 -5.19 14.77 -11.17
C THR A 5 -3.81 14.13 -10.98
N LYS A 6 -3.31 13.45 -12.02
CA LYS A 6 -1.95 12.89 -12.02
C LYS A 6 -0.89 13.95 -11.72
N SER A 7 -1.00 15.13 -12.31
CA SER A 7 -0.02 16.22 -12.13
C SER A 7 0.01 16.75 -10.70
N GLN A 8 -1.14 16.80 -10.02
CA GLN A 8 -1.21 17.17 -8.61
C GLN A 8 -0.54 16.13 -7.71
N ILE A 9 -0.74 14.84 -8.00
CA ILE A 9 -0.06 13.76 -7.26
C ILE A 9 1.46 13.86 -7.47
N ILE A 10 1.92 14.03 -8.71
CA ILE A 10 3.35 14.18 -9.03
C ILE A 10 3.97 15.38 -8.29
N ALA A 11 3.29 16.53 -8.32
CA ALA A 11 3.75 17.73 -7.62
C ALA A 11 3.86 17.46 -6.11
N GLY A 12 2.83 16.90 -5.48
CA GLY A 12 2.85 16.57 -4.06
C GLY A 12 3.95 15.59 -3.68
N LEU A 13 4.18 14.55 -4.50
CA LEU A 13 5.28 13.59 -4.27
C LEU A 13 6.66 14.27 -4.36
N ARG A 14 6.86 15.17 -5.33
CA ARG A 14 8.12 15.94 -5.46
C ARG A 14 8.30 16.92 -4.31
N ASP A 15 7.23 17.56 -3.85
CA ASP A 15 7.25 18.46 -2.69
C ASP A 15 7.59 17.73 -1.39
N LEU A 16 7.19 16.45 -1.26
CA LEU A 16 7.61 15.57 -0.18
C LEU A 16 9.09 15.13 -0.28
N GLY A 17 9.78 15.51 -1.35
CA GLY A 17 11.20 15.23 -1.56
C GLY A 17 11.49 13.91 -2.29
N ILE A 18 10.47 13.27 -2.88
CA ILE A 18 10.66 12.08 -3.71
C ILE A 18 11.34 12.49 -5.02
N LYS A 19 12.39 11.77 -5.38
CA LYS A 19 13.23 12.01 -6.56
C LYS A 19 13.32 10.75 -7.41
N GLU A 20 13.80 10.93 -8.62
CA GLU A 20 14.11 9.83 -9.53
C GLU A 20 15.10 8.86 -8.89
N GLU A 21 15.03 7.60 -9.32
CA GLU A 21 15.93 6.51 -8.93
C GLU A 21 15.88 6.11 -7.43
N MET A 22 14.92 6.65 -6.67
CA MET A 22 14.67 6.21 -5.30
C MET A 22 14.02 4.82 -5.24
N GLU A 23 14.20 4.16 -4.10
CA GLU A 23 13.48 2.95 -3.71
C GLU A 23 12.38 3.35 -2.71
N LEU A 24 11.12 3.12 -3.07
CA LEU A 24 9.97 3.47 -2.23
C LEU A 24 9.23 2.23 -1.78
N GLU A 25 8.99 2.13 -0.47
CA GLU A 25 7.91 1.31 0.07
C GLU A 25 6.66 2.18 0.17
N VAL A 26 5.53 1.71 -0.37
CA VAL A 26 4.30 2.50 -0.47
C VAL A 26 3.12 1.76 0.16
N HIS A 27 2.67 2.30 1.28
CA HIS A 27 1.32 2.10 1.79
C HIS A 27 0.40 3.20 1.27
N SER A 28 -0.77 2.85 0.77
CA SER A 28 -1.71 3.84 0.23
C SER A 28 -3.17 3.51 0.54
N SER A 29 -3.97 4.57 0.68
CA SER A 29 -5.42 4.52 0.80
C SER A 29 -6.00 5.40 -0.30
N LEU A 30 -6.54 4.79 -1.36
CA LEU A 30 -7.10 5.54 -2.49
C LEU A 30 -8.23 6.47 -2.05
N SER A 31 -9.05 6.03 -1.09
CA SER A 31 -10.15 6.83 -0.55
C SER A 31 -9.68 8.09 0.19
N SER A 32 -8.46 8.10 0.75
CA SER A 32 -7.89 9.26 1.42
C SER A 32 -7.54 10.41 0.46
N PHE A 33 -7.41 10.13 -0.85
CA PHE A 33 -7.26 11.18 -1.88
C PHE A 33 -8.60 11.85 -2.25
N GLY A 34 -9.74 11.28 -1.87
CA GLY A 34 -11.04 11.65 -2.43
C GLY A 34 -11.25 11.04 -3.82
N ILE A 35 -11.61 11.85 -4.82
CA ILE A 35 -11.80 11.38 -6.20
C ILE A 35 -10.52 11.61 -6.98
N VAL A 36 -9.87 10.54 -7.42
CA VAL A 36 -8.72 10.59 -8.34
C VAL A 36 -9.21 10.38 -9.77
N ASP A 37 -8.82 11.28 -10.67
CA ASP A 37 -9.06 11.12 -12.11
C ASP A 37 -8.40 9.84 -12.60
N GLY A 38 -9.14 8.87 -13.13
CA GLY A 38 -8.62 7.55 -13.52
C GLY A 38 -8.32 6.57 -12.37
N GLY A 39 -8.68 6.91 -11.12
CA GLY A 39 -8.60 6.01 -9.97
C GLY A 39 -7.20 5.54 -9.60
N ALA A 40 -7.07 4.28 -9.16
CA ALA A 40 -5.81 3.70 -8.69
C ALA A 40 -4.68 3.76 -9.74
N LYS A 41 -5.03 3.60 -11.03
CA LYS A 41 -4.05 3.60 -12.11
C LYS A 41 -3.28 4.92 -12.16
N THR A 42 -3.96 6.04 -11.94
CA THR A 42 -3.33 7.37 -11.95
C THR A 42 -2.33 7.55 -10.83
N VAL A 43 -2.59 6.98 -9.65
CA VAL A 43 -1.63 6.99 -8.53
C VAL A 43 -0.39 6.17 -8.89
N ILE A 44 -0.58 4.97 -9.46
CA ILE A 44 0.51 4.09 -9.89
C ILE A 44 1.35 4.76 -11.00
N ASP A 45 0.70 5.37 -12.00
CA ASP A 45 1.37 6.08 -13.08
C ASP A 45 2.17 7.28 -12.54
N ALA A 46 1.63 8.03 -11.58
CA ALA A 46 2.33 9.14 -10.94
C ALA A 46 3.58 8.68 -10.18
N LEU A 47 3.49 7.60 -9.40
CA LEU A 47 4.64 7.03 -8.68
C LEU A 47 5.74 6.58 -9.66
N LYS A 48 5.37 5.86 -10.73
CA LYS A 48 6.31 5.44 -11.78
C LYS A 48 6.96 6.61 -12.50
N GLU A 49 6.19 7.67 -12.75
CA GLU A 49 6.71 8.87 -13.43
C GLU A 49 7.68 9.66 -12.56
N VAL A 50 7.42 9.78 -11.25
CA VAL A 50 8.33 10.47 -10.32
C VAL A 50 9.64 9.72 -10.16
N LEU A 51 9.60 8.38 -10.13
CA LEU A 51 10.78 7.54 -9.91
C LEU A 51 11.60 7.27 -11.17
N GLY A 52 11.00 7.38 -12.35
CA GLY A 52 11.65 7.02 -13.61
C GLY A 52 11.90 5.51 -13.75
N GLN A 53 12.63 5.12 -14.80
CA GLN A 53 12.85 3.70 -15.14
C GLN A 53 13.81 2.97 -14.17
N ASN A 54 14.68 3.72 -13.48
CA ASN A 54 15.69 3.15 -12.60
C ASN A 54 15.26 3.14 -11.12
N GLY A 55 14.14 3.78 -10.77
CA GLY A 55 13.59 3.73 -9.42
C GLY A 55 12.79 2.46 -9.17
N SER A 56 12.58 2.13 -7.89
CA SER A 56 11.90 0.91 -7.47
C SER A 56 10.71 1.21 -6.57
N ILE A 57 9.61 0.50 -6.80
CA ILE A 57 8.41 0.56 -5.97
C ILE A 57 8.19 -0.82 -5.36
N PHE A 58 8.12 -0.86 -4.03
CA PHE A 58 7.66 -1.99 -3.27
C PHE A 58 6.30 -1.65 -2.65
N MET A 59 5.31 -2.51 -2.92
CA MET A 59 3.97 -2.40 -2.35
C MET A 59 3.60 -3.73 -1.71
N PRO A 60 3.17 -3.75 -0.45
CA PRO A 60 2.81 -5.00 0.20
C PRO A 60 1.56 -5.64 -0.42
N ALA A 61 1.69 -6.87 -0.92
CA ALA A 61 0.60 -7.67 -1.49
C ALA A 61 0.47 -9.04 -0.79
N LEU A 62 0.58 -9.03 0.53
CA LEU A 62 0.64 -10.25 1.34
C LEU A 62 -0.77 -10.81 1.60
N ARG A 63 -0.93 -12.13 1.46
CA ARG A 63 -2.16 -12.86 1.79
C ARG A 63 -2.22 -13.21 3.26
N LEU A 64 -2.13 -12.22 4.14
CA LEU A 64 -2.18 -12.42 5.59
C LEU A 64 -3.56 -12.07 6.14
N SER A 65 -4.06 -12.89 7.07
CA SER A 65 -5.28 -12.58 7.82
C SER A 65 -5.05 -11.42 8.80
N PRO A 66 -6.12 -10.77 9.28
CA PRO A 66 -6.05 -10.04 10.53
C PRO A 66 -5.56 -10.92 11.68
N GLU A 67 -5.17 -10.29 12.79
CA GLU A 67 -4.77 -11.01 14.00
C GLU A 67 -5.90 -11.93 14.48
N LEU A 68 -5.55 -13.20 14.72
CA LEU A 68 -6.43 -14.22 15.25
C LEU A 68 -6.36 -14.25 16.78
N PRO A 69 -7.45 -14.64 17.47
CA PRO A 69 -7.42 -14.77 18.91
C PRO A 69 -6.39 -15.82 19.35
N LEU A 70 -5.68 -15.52 20.43
CA LEU A 70 -4.73 -16.42 21.07
C LEU A 70 -5.45 -17.36 22.03
N SER A 71 -5.19 -18.66 21.93
CA SER A 71 -5.57 -19.64 22.95
C SER A 71 -4.68 -19.55 24.19
N GLU A 72 -5.10 -20.14 25.29
CA GLU A 72 -4.27 -20.24 26.50
C GLU A 72 -2.97 -21.02 26.24
N THR A 73 -2.99 -22.01 25.35
CA THR A 73 -1.79 -22.71 24.90
C THR A 73 -0.85 -21.79 24.14
N ASP A 74 -1.38 -20.98 23.20
CA ASP A 74 -0.57 -20.01 22.44
C ASP A 74 0.13 -19.04 23.41
N LYS A 75 -0.59 -18.51 24.41
CA LYS A 75 -0.04 -17.61 25.43
C LYS A 75 1.04 -18.28 26.28
N LYS A 76 0.82 -19.52 26.74
CA LYS A 76 1.81 -20.30 27.51
C LYS A 76 3.09 -20.57 26.73
N LEU A 77 3.00 -20.64 25.40
CA LEU A 77 4.15 -20.77 24.50
C LEU A 77 4.85 -19.43 24.19
N GLY A 78 4.37 -18.32 24.75
CA GLY A 78 4.92 -16.98 24.50
C GLY A 78 4.54 -16.40 23.13
N ILE A 79 3.48 -16.91 22.49
CA ILE A 79 3.01 -16.36 21.22
C ILE A 79 2.29 -15.03 21.48
N PHE A 80 2.75 -13.96 20.82
CA PHE A 80 2.17 -12.61 20.94
C PHE A 80 1.24 -12.24 19.78
N ARG A 81 1.39 -12.89 18.63
CA ARG A 81 0.60 -12.65 17.42
C ARG A 81 0.36 -13.97 16.71
N LYS A 82 -0.88 -14.18 16.27
CA LYS A 82 -1.27 -15.33 15.47
C LYS A 82 -1.97 -14.83 14.23
N ILE A 83 -1.43 -15.17 13.07
CA ILE A 83 -1.99 -14.84 11.76
C ILE A 83 -2.01 -16.09 10.90
N LYS A 84 -2.82 -16.08 9.85
CA LYS A 84 -2.93 -17.18 8.89
C LYS A 84 -2.58 -16.67 7.50
N VAL A 85 -1.85 -17.49 6.74
CA VAL A 85 -1.74 -17.32 5.29
C VAL A 85 -3.08 -17.70 4.66
N LEU A 86 -3.70 -16.73 4.00
CA LEU A 86 -5.01 -16.86 3.38
C LEU A 86 -4.95 -17.67 2.08
N SER A 87 -6.06 -18.36 1.77
CA SER A 87 -6.26 -19.01 0.45
C SER A 87 -6.09 -17.99 -0.68
N PRO A 88 -5.56 -18.36 -1.86
CA PRO A 88 -5.52 -17.50 -3.04
C PRO A 88 -6.89 -16.91 -3.41
N ASP A 89 -7.99 -17.63 -3.11
CA ASP A 89 -9.35 -17.19 -3.44
C ASP A 89 -9.93 -16.14 -2.49
N ASN A 90 -9.20 -15.75 -1.42
CA ASN A 90 -9.68 -14.70 -0.53
C ASN A 90 -9.71 -13.35 -1.23
N THR A 91 -10.84 -12.68 -1.16
CA THR A 91 -11.05 -11.36 -1.75
C THR A 91 -10.54 -10.21 -0.89
N ARG A 92 -10.14 -10.48 0.37
CA ARG A 92 -9.59 -9.49 1.31
C ARG A 92 -8.45 -10.08 2.13
N SER A 93 -7.49 -9.23 2.48
CA SER A 93 -6.41 -9.52 3.42
C SER A 93 -6.29 -8.39 4.46
N ALA A 94 -5.34 -8.51 5.39
CA ALA A 94 -5.00 -7.43 6.33
C ALA A 94 -4.10 -6.34 5.73
N MET A 95 -3.84 -6.36 4.42
CA MET A 95 -2.91 -5.45 3.74
C MET A 95 -3.59 -4.24 3.07
N GLY A 96 -4.89 -4.02 3.30
CA GLY A 96 -5.68 -2.92 2.74
C GLY A 96 -7.10 -2.86 3.25
#